data_AF-A0A975FSD4-F1
#
_entry.id   AF-A0A975FSD4-F1
#
_cell.length_a   1.000
_cell.length_b   1.000
_cell.length_c   1.000
_cell.angle_alpha   90.00
_cell.angle_beta   90.00
_cell.angle_gamma   90.00
#
_symmetry.space_group_name_H-M   'P 1'
#
loop_
_entity.id
_entity.type
_entity.pdbx_description
1 polymer ?
#
loop_
_entity_poly.entity_id
_entity_poly.type
_entity_poly.pdbx_seq_one_letter_code
_entity_poly.pdbx_strand_id
1 'polypeptide(L)'
;MKKIVFALFVCLSTLSWSQNKTFSDQTIEKFAQAYIEIRNENMSFQLNKLTAIEKAGLSGDEFTDIHLKLLDSDKKNQLTKSEIDKYNLVKKNIENLKEDIQKNMERLIENQGLKVETYHAIAKASTQDKTLKEKIQKLIQ
;
A
#
# COMPACT_ATOMS: atom_id res chain seq x y z
N MET A 1 52.73 -10.14 -36.12
CA MET A 1 51.98 -8.99 -36.70
C MET A 1 50.94 -8.53 -35.70
N LYS A 2 50.88 -7.20 -35.49
CA LYS A 2 49.86 -6.37 -34.82
C LYS A 2 49.61 -6.56 -33.30
N LYS A 3 50.17 -5.59 -32.58
CA LYS A 3 49.83 -5.12 -31.23
C LYS A 3 48.40 -4.55 -31.22
N ILE A 4 47.61 -4.82 -30.18
CA ILE A 4 46.51 -3.94 -29.77
C ILE A 4 46.64 -3.70 -28.26
N VAL A 5 46.89 -2.44 -27.95
CA VAL A 5 46.89 -1.82 -26.62
C VAL A 5 45.57 -1.01 -26.51
N PHE A 6 45.15 -0.72 -25.28
CA PHE A 6 44.08 0.21 -24.85
C PHE A 6 42.65 -0.37 -24.89
N ALA A 7 41.79 -0.20 -23.88
CA ALA A 7 41.76 0.84 -22.84
C ALA A 7 41.13 0.33 -21.53
N LEU A 8 41.67 0.82 -20.40
CA LEU A 8 40.97 0.92 -19.13
C LEU A 8 39.64 1.67 -19.35
N PHE A 9 38.52 1.00 -19.11
CA PHE A 9 37.27 1.69 -18.80
C PHE A 9 37.08 1.60 -17.29
N VAL A 10 37.56 2.64 -16.62
CA VAL A 10 37.19 2.94 -15.24
C VAL A 10 35.67 3.12 -15.24
N CYS A 11 34.94 2.11 -14.76
CA CYS A 11 33.54 2.30 -14.38
C CYS A 11 33.52 3.20 -13.14
N LEU A 12 33.57 4.52 -13.35
CA LEU A 12 32.94 5.47 -12.44
C LEU A 12 31.43 5.20 -12.52
N SER A 13 30.97 4.16 -11.82
CA SER A 13 29.56 4.01 -11.51
C SER A 13 29.20 5.19 -10.61
N THR A 14 28.63 6.20 -11.25
CA THR A 14 27.73 7.22 -10.71
C THR A 14 27.53 7.11 -9.21
N LEU A 15 28.10 8.08 -8.48
CA LEU A 15 27.67 8.46 -7.15
C LEU A 15 26.15 8.43 -7.12
N SER A 16 25.59 7.44 -6.43
CA SER A 16 24.19 7.47 -6.04
C SER A 16 24.07 8.63 -5.06
N TRP A 17 23.72 9.80 -5.56
CA TRP A 17 23.46 10.98 -4.75
C TRP A 17 22.15 10.71 -4.00
N SER A 18 22.27 10.00 -2.87
CA SER A 18 21.19 9.92 -1.89
C SER A 18 20.98 11.34 -1.38
N GLN A 19 19.96 12.03 -1.89
CA GLN A 19 19.45 13.20 -1.20
C GLN A 19 18.86 12.71 0.12
N ASN A 20 19.67 12.67 1.18
CA ASN A 20 19.20 12.55 2.54
C ASN A 20 18.37 13.80 2.84
N LYS A 21 17.08 13.74 2.51
CA LYS A 21 16.12 14.77 2.85
C LYS A 21 15.90 14.69 4.35
N THR A 22 16.46 15.65 5.08
CA THR A 22 16.27 15.76 6.52
C THR A 22 14.88 16.31 6.80
N PHE A 23 14.14 15.63 7.69
CA PHE A 23 12.82 16.07 8.17
C PHE A 23 12.96 16.59 9.60
N SER A 24 12.19 17.62 9.97
CA SER A 24 12.21 18.11 11.35
C SER A 24 11.51 17.15 12.30
N ASP A 25 11.87 17.19 13.58
CA ASP A 25 11.28 16.38 14.64
C ASP A 25 9.76 16.52 14.71
N GLN A 26 9.26 17.75 14.68
CA GLN A 26 7.84 18.05 14.61
C GLN A 26 7.15 17.44 13.37
N THR A 27 7.83 17.40 12.22
CA THR A 27 7.28 16.78 11.01
C THR A 27 7.20 15.26 11.16
N ILE A 28 8.20 14.65 11.80
CA ILE A 28 8.26 13.22 12.07
C ILE A 28 7.18 12.81 13.11
N GLU A 29 6.93 13.65 14.11
CA GLU A 29 5.83 13.47 15.07
C GLU A 29 4.46 13.49 14.37
N LYS A 30 4.18 14.49 13.54
CA LYS A 30 2.95 14.55 12.73
C LYS A 30 2.80 13.33 11.83
N PHE A 31 3.89 12.89 11.20
CA PHE A 31 3.90 11.67 10.41
C PHE A 31 3.53 10.45 11.26
N ALA A 32 4.10 10.30 12.46
CA ALA A 32 3.82 9.17 13.34
C ALA A 32 2.34 9.13 13.77
N GLN A 33 1.75 10.29 14.10
CA GLN A 33 0.32 10.37 14.43
C GLN A 33 -0.56 9.99 13.25
N ALA A 34 -0.30 10.56 12.06
CA ALA A 34 -1.03 10.21 10.84
C ALA A 34 -0.90 8.71 10.53
N TYR A 35 0.31 8.14 10.71
CA TYR A 35 0.56 6.73 10.48
C TYR A 35 -0.29 5.82 11.39
N ILE A 36 -0.42 6.16 12.68
CA ILE A 36 -1.25 5.40 13.63
C ILE A 36 -2.72 5.42 13.20
N GLU A 37 -3.26 6.59 12.86
CA GLU A 37 -4.65 6.73 12.44
C GLU A 37 -4.93 5.98 11.13
N ILE A 38 -4.03 6.11 10.14
CA ILE A 38 -4.11 5.38 8.87
C ILE A 38 -4.04 3.86 9.10
N ARG A 39 -3.18 3.40 10.00
CA ARG A 39 -3.07 1.97 10.35
C ARG A 39 -4.40 1.45 10.91
N ASN A 40 -5.05 2.21 11.77
CA ASN A 40 -6.35 1.86 12.34
C ASN A 40 -7.45 1.86 11.28
N GLU A 41 -7.48 2.87 10.41
CA GLU A 41 -8.43 2.96 9.28
C GLU A 41 -8.27 1.76 8.32
N ASN A 42 -7.04 1.35 8.02
CA ASN A 42 -6.78 0.18 7.19
C ASN A 42 -7.26 -1.12 7.84
N MET A 43 -7.17 -1.25 9.17
CA MET A 43 -7.73 -2.39 9.90
C MET A 43 -9.27 -2.41 9.78
N SER A 44 -9.92 -1.26 9.99
CA SER A 44 -11.37 -1.12 9.81
C SER A 44 -11.81 -1.48 8.39
N PHE A 45 -11.05 -1.09 7.37
CA PHE A 45 -11.31 -1.47 5.98
C PHE A 45 -11.26 -2.99 5.76
N GLN A 46 -10.31 -3.72 6.36
CA GLN A 46 -10.29 -5.18 6.25
C GLN A 46 -11.53 -5.82 6.89
N LEU A 47 -11.98 -5.32 8.05
CA LEU A 47 -13.21 -5.79 8.70
C LEU A 47 -14.46 -5.49 7.85
N ASN A 48 -14.52 -4.31 7.24
CA ASN A 48 -15.63 -3.92 6.37
C ASN A 48 -15.69 -4.78 5.09
N LYS A 49 -14.54 -5.20 4.55
CA LYS A 49 -14.51 -6.17 3.44
C LYS A 49 -15.12 -7.52 3.84
N LEU A 50 -14.74 -8.05 5.00
CA LEU A 50 -15.30 -9.32 5.51
C LEU A 50 -16.82 -9.20 5.70
N THR A 51 -17.26 -8.09 6.30
CA THR A 51 -18.69 -7.78 6.46
C THR A 51 -19.41 -7.72 5.11
N ALA A 52 -18.79 -7.14 4.07
CA ALA A 52 -19.38 -7.08 2.73
C ALA A 52 -19.53 -8.48 2.08
N ILE A 53 -18.56 -9.37 2.31
CA ILE A 53 -18.59 -10.77 1.88
C ILE A 53 -19.76 -11.51 2.58
N GLU A 54 -19.84 -11.41 3.90
CA GLU A 54 -20.87 -12.05 4.70
C GLU A 54 -22.28 -11.56 4.34
N LYS A 55 -22.47 -10.25 4.15
CA LYS A 55 -23.75 -9.65 3.73
C LYS A 55 -24.22 -10.13 2.35
N ALA A 56 -23.31 -10.54 1.48
CA ALA A 56 -23.66 -11.15 0.19
C ALA A 56 -23.98 -12.65 0.32
N GLY A 57 -23.92 -13.22 1.52
CA GLY A 57 -24.17 -14.63 1.78
C GLY A 57 -23.06 -15.52 1.21
N LEU A 58 -21.81 -15.08 1.37
CA LEU A 58 -20.59 -15.82 1.08
C LEU A 58 -19.70 -15.82 2.34
N SER A 59 -18.89 -16.85 2.49
CA SER A 59 -17.71 -16.87 3.35
C SER A 59 -16.49 -16.29 2.62
N GLY A 60 -15.42 -15.99 3.36
CA GLY A 60 -14.15 -15.54 2.77
C GLY A 60 -13.55 -16.57 1.80
N ASP A 61 -13.67 -17.86 2.12
CA ASP A 61 -13.18 -18.95 1.29
C ASP A 61 -14.00 -19.10 0.00
N GLU A 62 -15.33 -19.05 0.09
CA GLU A 62 -16.21 -19.08 -1.09
C GLU A 62 -15.96 -17.88 -2.01
N PHE A 63 -15.82 -16.67 -1.47
CA PHE A 63 -15.48 -15.50 -2.27
C PHE A 63 -14.14 -15.68 -2.99
N THR A 64 -13.15 -16.26 -2.32
CA THR A 64 -11.81 -16.51 -2.88
C THR A 64 -11.86 -17.61 -3.95
N ASP A 65 -12.58 -18.70 -3.74
CA ASP A 65 -12.75 -19.78 -4.72
C ASP A 65 -13.45 -19.27 -5.99
N ILE A 66 -14.54 -18.51 -5.83
CA ILE A 66 -15.24 -17.89 -6.97
C ILE A 66 -14.28 -16.95 -7.72
N HIS A 67 -13.50 -16.14 -7.00
CA HIS A 67 -12.50 -15.25 -7.63
C HIS A 67 -11.50 -16.04 -8.49
N LEU A 68 -10.92 -17.11 -7.95
CA LEU A 68 -9.95 -17.94 -8.66
C LEU A 68 -10.56 -18.63 -9.88
N LYS A 69 -11.79 -19.15 -9.77
CA LYS A 69 -12.53 -19.73 -10.90
C LYS A 69 -12.90 -18.70 -11.97
N LEU A 70 -13.11 -17.44 -11.61
CA LEU A 70 -13.37 -16.36 -12.58
C LEU A 70 -12.12 -15.95 -13.36
N LEU A 71 -10.92 -16.11 -12.78
CA LEU A 71 -9.64 -15.86 -13.45
C LEU A 71 -9.21 -17.00 -14.38
N ASP A 72 -9.74 -18.20 -14.15
CA ASP A 72 -9.47 -19.41 -14.93
C ASP A 72 -10.59 -19.65 -15.96
N SER A 73 -10.30 -19.46 -17.25
CA SER A 73 -11.28 -19.60 -18.32
C SER A 73 -11.94 -20.98 -18.39
N ASP A 74 -11.21 -22.03 -17.98
CA ASP A 74 -11.68 -23.41 -18.05
C ASP A 74 -12.60 -23.77 -16.88
N LYS A 75 -12.56 -22.98 -15.80
CA LYS A 75 -13.38 -23.18 -14.60
C LYS A 75 -14.52 -22.19 -14.48
N LYS A 76 -14.53 -21.14 -15.29
CA LYS A 76 -15.60 -20.13 -15.28
C LYS A 76 -17.00 -20.71 -15.54
N ASN A 77 -17.09 -21.76 -16.36
CA ASN A 77 -18.33 -22.48 -16.64
C ASN A 77 -18.85 -23.32 -15.45
N GLN A 78 -18.04 -23.52 -14.41
CA GLN A 78 -18.42 -24.23 -13.18
C GLN A 78 -19.19 -23.34 -12.20
N LEU A 79 -19.21 -22.03 -12.44
CA LEU A 79 -19.90 -21.06 -11.60
C LEU A 79 -21.35 -20.90 -12.03
N THR A 80 -22.25 -20.95 -11.06
CA THR A 80 -23.64 -20.58 -11.24
C THR A 80 -23.79 -19.08 -11.40
N LYS A 81 -24.90 -18.66 -12.02
CA LYS A 81 -25.26 -17.23 -12.10
C LYS A 81 -25.35 -16.59 -10.70
N SER A 82 -25.90 -17.31 -9.72
CA SER A 82 -26.03 -16.79 -8.35
C SER A 82 -24.67 -16.52 -7.70
N GLU A 83 -23.68 -17.38 -7.90
CA GLU A 83 -22.32 -17.17 -7.36
C GLU A 83 -21.66 -15.95 -8.00
N ILE A 84 -21.81 -15.80 -9.31
CA ILE A 84 -21.31 -14.63 -10.05
C ILE A 84 -21.98 -13.34 -9.56
N ASP A 85 -23.30 -13.34 -9.38
CA ASP A 85 -24.05 -12.17 -8.92
C ASP A 85 -23.64 -11.76 -7.49
N LYS A 86 -23.50 -12.72 -6.56
CA LYS A 86 -23.00 -12.46 -5.20
C LYS A 86 -21.57 -11.91 -5.22
N TYR A 87 -20.68 -12.52 -6.00
CA TYR A 87 -19.30 -12.05 -6.14
C TYR A 87 -19.24 -10.60 -6.68
N ASN A 88 -20.02 -10.28 -7.70
CA ASN A 88 -20.08 -8.93 -8.27
C ASN A 88 -20.61 -7.90 -7.28
N LEU A 89 -21.60 -8.27 -6.46
CA LEU A 89 -22.10 -7.41 -5.38
C LEU A 89 -20.99 -7.11 -4.36
N VAL A 90 -20.26 -8.13 -3.91
CA VAL A 90 -19.13 -7.95 -3.00
C VAL A 90 -18.06 -7.06 -3.65
N LYS A 91 -17.68 -7.34 -4.90
CA LYS A 91 -16.67 -6.57 -5.63
C LYS A 91 -17.01 -5.09 -5.69
N LYS A 92 -18.27 -4.75 -6.04
CA LYS A 92 -18.76 -3.37 -6.07
C LYS A 92 -18.69 -2.70 -4.68
N ASN A 93 -19.09 -3.40 -3.63
CA ASN A 93 -19.01 -2.88 -2.27
C ASN A 93 -17.56 -2.62 -1.83
N ILE A 94 -16.64 -3.54 -2.17
CA ILE A 94 -15.21 -3.38 -1.88
C ILE A 94 -14.61 -2.22 -2.70
N GLU A 95 -15.04 -2.00 -3.94
CA GLU A 95 -14.62 -0.85 -4.74
C GLU A 95 -15.03 0.48 -4.10
N ASN A 96 -16.28 0.60 -3.64
CA ASN A 96 -16.74 1.79 -2.90
C ASN A 96 -15.91 2.01 -1.62
N LEU A 97 -15.69 0.95 -0.84
CA LEU A 97 -14.87 1.01 0.38
C LEU A 97 -13.42 1.48 0.07
N LYS A 98 -12.87 1.11 -1.09
CA LYS A 98 -11.51 1.53 -1.51
C LYS A 98 -11.43 3.02 -1.79
N GLU A 99 -12.45 3.60 -2.42
CA GLU A 99 -12.51 5.04 -2.68
C GLU A 99 -12.64 5.82 -1.37
N ASP A 100 -13.47 5.33 -0.44
CA ASP A 100 -13.67 5.96 0.86
C ASP A 100 -12.40 5.95 1.71
N ILE A 101 -11.69 4.82 1.79
CA ILE A 101 -10.44 4.75 2.56
C ILE A 101 -9.36 5.65 1.96
N GLN A 102 -9.26 5.79 0.63
CA GLN A 102 -8.28 6.68 0.02
C GLN A 102 -8.51 8.14 0.45
N LYS A 103 -9.76 8.61 0.35
CA LYS A 103 -10.15 9.97 0.80
C LYS A 103 -9.95 10.15 2.31
N ASN A 104 -10.23 9.11 3.10
CA ASN A 104 -10.01 9.14 4.54
C ASN A 104 -8.52 9.26 4.86
N MET A 105 -7.65 8.47 4.22
CA MET A 105 -6.20 8.54 4.43
C MET A 105 -5.62 9.92 4.12
N GLU A 106 -6.01 10.53 2.99
CA GLU A 106 -5.58 11.89 2.62
C GLU A 106 -5.98 12.90 3.72
N ARG A 107 -7.24 12.84 4.17
CA ARG A 107 -7.76 13.71 5.24
C ARG A 107 -7.04 13.48 6.57
N LEU A 108 -6.74 12.23 6.94
CA LEU A 108 -6.03 11.92 8.19
C LEU A 108 -4.63 12.54 8.17
N ILE A 109 -3.94 12.51 7.03
CA ILE A 109 -2.63 13.18 6.88
C ILE A 109 -2.78 14.70 7.05
N GLU A 110 -3.74 15.29 6.35
CA GLU A 110 -3.98 16.73 6.36
C GLU A 110 -4.41 17.26 7.74
N ASN A 111 -5.22 16.49 8.48
CA ASN A 111 -5.67 16.82 9.84
C ASN A 111 -4.49 16.93 10.83
N GLN A 112 -3.41 16.18 10.62
CA GLN A 112 -2.18 16.33 11.39
C GLN A 112 -1.34 17.54 10.96
N GLY A 113 -1.83 18.34 10.01
CA GLY A 113 -1.13 19.50 9.45
C GLY A 113 0.12 19.07 8.68
N LEU A 114 0.03 17.95 7.97
CA LEU A 114 1.07 17.40 7.10
C LEU A 114 0.56 17.36 5.65
N LYS A 115 1.43 17.61 4.67
CA LYS A 115 1.08 17.41 3.26
C LYS A 115 1.21 15.94 2.88
N VAL A 116 0.31 15.44 2.03
CA VAL A 116 0.32 14.05 1.53
C VAL A 116 1.68 13.68 0.90
N GLU A 117 2.29 14.58 0.12
CA GLU A 117 3.60 14.33 -0.50
C GLU A 117 4.71 14.23 0.55
N THR A 118 4.59 14.97 1.66
CA THR A 118 5.57 14.92 2.75
C THR A 118 5.44 13.60 3.51
N TYR A 119 4.21 13.15 3.76
CA TYR A 119 3.95 11.83 4.33
C TYR A 119 4.59 10.72 3.48
N HIS A 120 4.35 10.71 2.17
CA HIS A 120 4.95 9.73 1.26
C HIS A 120 6.48 9.83 1.19
N ALA A 121 7.04 11.04 1.22
CA ALA A 121 8.49 11.23 1.25
C ALA A 121 9.13 10.64 2.51
N ILE A 122 8.52 10.85 3.68
CA ILE A 122 8.99 10.27 4.96
C ILE A 122 8.86 8.74 4.93
N ALA A 123 7.70 8.22 4.50
CA ALA A 123 7.49 6.78 4.37
C ALA A 123 8.55 6.13 3.46
N LYS A 124 8.81 6.71 2.29
CA LYS A 124 9.85 6.24 1.37
C LYS A 124 11.24 6.32 2.00
N ALA A 125 11.60 7.46 2.59
CA ALA A 125 12.91 7.65 3.22
C ALA A 125 13.15 6.64 4.36
N SER A 126 12.12 6.36 5.17
CA SER A 126 12.21 5.43 6.31
C SER A 126 12.55 3.98 5.90
N THR A 127 12.39 3.63 4.62
CA THR A 127 12.78 2.30 4.12
C THR A 127 14.29 2.13 3.97
N GLN A 128 15.03 3.23 3.83
CA GLN A 128 16.47 3.26 3.57
C GLN A 128 17.26 3.92 4.71
N ASP A 129 16.66 4.87 5.42
CA ASP A 129 17.26 5.56 6.57
C ASP A 129 16.89 4.85 7.88
N LYS A 130 17.86 4.11 8.43
CA LYS A 130 17.72 3.38 9.70
C LYS A 130 17.44 4.31 10.87
N THR A 131 18.09 5.48 10.93
CA THR A 131 17.93 6.43 12.03
C THR A 131 16.51 7.02 12.01
N LEU A 132 16.03 7.41 10.83
CA LEU A 132 14.66 7.87 10.65
C LEU A 132 13.65 6.78 11.03
N LYS A 133 13.88 5.53 10.60
CA LYS A 133 13.04 4.39 10.96
C LYS A 133 12.96 4.18 12.48
N GLU A 134 14.10 4.18 13.18
CA GLU A 134 14.15 4.03 14.64
C GLU A 134 13.42 5.17 15.35
N LYS A 135 13.54 6.41 14.84
CA LYS A 135 12.84 7.56 15.39
C LYS A 135 11.33 7.44 15.25
N ILE A 136 10.85 7.07 14.05
CA ILE A 136 9.43 6.81 13.81
C ILE A 136 8.94 5.69 14.73
N GLN A 137 9.68 4.58 14.83
CA GLN A 137 9.32 3.43 15.66
C GLN A 137 9.10 3.81 17.12
N LYS A 138 9.96 4.65 17.71
CA LYS A 138 9.80 5.13 19.09
C LYS A 138 8.52 5.95 19.32
N LEU A 139 7.98 6.59 18.27
CA LEU A 139 6.78 7.41 18.35
C LEU A 139 5.49 6.61 18.16
N ILE A 140 5.57 5.41 17.57
CA ILE A 140 4.40 4.57 17.24
C ILE A 140 4.28 3.29 18.07
N GLN A 141 5.29 3.01 18.91
CA GLN A 141 5.33 1.89 19.85
C GLN A 141 4.34 2.08 20.99
#